data_AF-A0AAU0SDY8-F1
#
_entry.id   AF-A0AAU0SDY8-F1
#
_cell.length_a   1.000
_cell.length_b   1.000
_cell.length_c   1.000
_cell.angle_alpha   90.00
_cell.angle_beta   90.00
_cell.angle_gamma   90.00
#
_symmetry.space_group_name_H-M   'P 1'
#
loop_
_entity.id
_entity.type
_entity.pdbx_description
1 polymer ?
#
loop_
_entity_poly.entity_id
_entity_poly.type
_entity_poly.pdbx_seq_one_letter_code
_entity_poly.pdbx_strand_id
1 'polypeptide(L)'
;MTYDYQGLATVTVMALYARQPPTEFITLELPVVLSNAGRGRVRMEFFRYLHGPEKSNALCIERPDGVILHGPITDGRNEPLGGWLEFYVEQHLGLSPPPPLNGWKWE
;
A
#
# COMPACT_ATOMS: atom_id res chain seq x y z
N MET A 1 -7.51 -17.19 -0.34
CA MET A 1 -6.09 -16.76 -0.44
C MET A 1 -5.73 -16.13 0.89
N THR A 2 -4.68 -16.60 1.54
CA THR A 2 -4.18 -16.05 2.80
C THR A 2 -3.09 -15.03 2.47
N TYR A 3 -3.29 -13.77 2.84
CA TYR A 3 -2.32 -12.70 2.61
C TYR A 3 -1.31 -12.58 3.76
N ASP A 4 -1.42 -13.46 4.76
CA ASP A 4 -0.65 -13.39 5.98
C ASP A 4 0.84 -13.56 5.70
N TYR A 5 1.64 -12.64 6.25
CA TYR A 5 3.08 -12.61 6.07
C TYR A 5 3.72 -11.79 7.19
N GLN A 6 4.89 -12.19 7.66
CA GLN A 6 5.70 -11.38 8.57
C GLN A 6 7.16 -11.48 8.14
N GLY A 7 7.79 -10.34 7.90
CA GLY A 7 9.17 -10.30 7.44
C GLY A 7 9.52 -8.99 6.74
N LEU A 8 10.63 -9.01 6.02
CA LEU A 8 11.09 -7.86 5.24
C LEU A 8 10.37 -7.84 3.88
N ALA A 9 9.88 -6.68 3.47
CA ALA A 9 9.32 -6.47 2.15
C ALA A 9 9.83 -5.17 1.54
N THR A 10 9.82 -5.08 0.21
CA THR A 10 9.92 -3.80 -0.48
C THR A 10 8.53 -3.19 -0.53
N VAL A 11 8.41 -1.95 -0.03
CA VAL A 11 7.14 -1.24 0.03
C VAL A 11 7.25 0.03 -0.80
N THR A 12 6.36 0.15 -1.80
CA THR A 12 6.26 1.32 -2.65
C THR A 12 4.95 2.04 -2.34
N VAL A 13 5.08 3.27 -1.84
CA VAL A 13 3.93 4.17 -1.63
C VAL A 13 3.78 5.06 -2.86
N MET A 14 2.56 5.12 -3.40
CA MET A 14 2.29 5.77 -4.68
C MET A 14 1.20 6.82 -4.57
N ALA A 15 1.35 7.88 -5.37
CA ALA A 15 0.27 8.80 -5.71
C ALA A 15 -0.08 8.61 -7.19
N LEU A 16 -1.25 8.05 -7.44
CA LEU A 16 -1.81 7.83 -8.78
C LEU A 16 -2.73 9.00 -9.15
N TYR A 17 -2.48 9.62 -10.29
CA TYR A 17 -3.31 10.69 -10.84
C TYR A 17 -3.81 10.31 -12.23
N ALA A 18 -5.02 10.73 -12.58
CA ALA A 18 -5.60 10.43 -13.88
C ALA A 18 -4.71 10.97 -15.01
N ARG A 19 -4.31 10.07 -15.92
CA ARG A 19 -3.49 10.37 -17.11
C ARG A 19 -2.11 10.96 -16.82
N GLN A 20 -1.58 10.75 -15.61
CA GLN A 20 -0.21 11.14 -15.27
C GLN A 20 0.58 9.92 -14.82
N PRO A 21 1.92 9.94 -15.01
CA PRO A 21 2.77 8.93 -14.41
C PRO A 21 2.57 8.89 -12.88
N PRO A 22 2.67 7.70 -12.27
CA PRO A 22 2.65 7.59 -10.81
C PRO A 22 3.85 8.34 -10.22
N THR A 23 3.63 8.97 -9.06
CA THR A 23 4.74 9.39 -8.21
C THR A 23 4.95 8.30 -7.16
N GLU A 24 6.18 7.84 -6.97
CA GLU A 24 6.49 6.66 -6.17
C GLU A 24 7.56 6.98 -5.14
N PHE A 25 7.44 6.37 -3.96
CA PHE A 25 8.48 6.35 -2.95
C PHE A 25 8.73 4.92 -2.51
N ILE A 26 9.95 4.43 -2.73
CA ILE A 26 10.32 3.04 -2.47
C ILE A 26 11.05 2.96 -1.14
N THR A 27 10.59 2.05 -0.29
CA THR A 27 11.24 1.68 0.96
C THR A 27 11.67 0.22 0.88
N LEU A 28 12.97 -0.01 0.79
CA LEU A 28 13.55 -1.36 0.76
C LEU A 28 13.62 -1.95 2.16
N GLU A 29 13.52 -3.28 2.23
CA GLU A 29 13.72 -4.08 3.44
C GLU A 29 12.94 -3.55 4.65
N LEU A 30 11.68 -3.16 4.45
CA LEU A 30 10.81 -2.71 5.53
C LEU A 30 10.27 -3.93 6.28
N PRO A 31 10.46 -4.04 7.61
CA PRO A 31 9.78 -5.04 8.41
C PRO A 31 8.28 -4.75 8.42
N VAL A 32 7.48 -5.70 7.96
CA VAL A 32 6.03 -5.60 7.87
C VAL A 32 5.33 -6.83 8.44
N VAL A 33 4.09 -6.63 8.88
CA VAL A 33 3.14 -7.71 9.17
C VAL A 33 1.93 -7.51 8.27
N LEU A 34 1.66 -8.48 7.39
CA LEU A 34 0.48 -8.51 6.55
C LEU A 34 -0.56 -9.42 7.18
N SER A 35 -1.81 -8.96 7.17
CA SER A 35 -2.96 -9.74 7.61
C SER A 35 -4.15 -9.52 6.69
N ASN A 36 -5.02 -10.52 6.59
CA ASN A 36 -6.25 -10.41 5.84
C ASN A 36 -7.28 -9.49 6.53
N ALA A 37 -7.67 -8.40 5.88
CA ALA A 37 -8.69 -7.44 6.36
C ALA A 37 -10.09 -7.69 5.76
N GLY A 38 -10.27 -8.84 5.09
CA GLY A 38 -11.52 -9.29 4.48
C GLY A 38 -11.86 -8.60 3.15
N ARG A 39 -12.69 -9.25 2.34
CA ARG A 39 -13.18 -8.75 1.03
C ARG A 39 -12.06 -8.31 0.06
N GLY A 40 -10.96 -9.06 0.03
CA GLY A 40 -9.82 -8.75 -0.84
C GLY A 40 -8.96 -7.59 -0.35
N ARG A 41 -9.10 -7.17 0.92
CA ARG A 41 -8.24 -6.18 1.55
C ARG A 41 -7.14 -6.82 2.37
N VAL A 42 -6.02 -6.13 2.44
CA VAL A 42 -4.87 -6.49 3.26
C VAL A 42 -4.57 -5.32 4.17
N ARG A 43 -4.28 -5.63 5.44
CA ARG A 43 -3.69 -4.67 6.37
C ARG A 43 -2.19 -4.95 6.47
N MET A 44 -1.39 -3.92 6.25
CA MET A 44 0.05 -3.92 6.49
C MET A 44 0.35 -3.10 7.74
N GLU A 45 0.94 -3.72 8.75
CA GLU A 45 1.54 -3.03 9.90
C GLU A 45 3.03 -2.83 9.67
N PHE A 46 3.57 -1.73 10.18
CA PHE A 46 4.97 -1.34 10.03
C PHE A 46 5.42 -0.52 11.24
N PHE A 47 6.72 -0.51 11.53
CA PHE A 47 7.26 -0.05 12.83
C PHE A 47 8.14 1.21 12.73
N ARG A 48 7.94 2.02 11.68
CA ARG A 48 8.56 3.34 11.50
C ARG A 48 7.69 4.21 10.62
N TYR A 49 7.84 5.52 10.68
CA TYR A 49 7.17 6.41 9.74
C TYR A 49 7.40 5.97 8.29
N LEU A 50 6.32 5.80 7.53
CA LEU A 50 6.39 5.43 6.12
C LEU A 50 6.39 6.69 5.27
N HIS A 51 7.49 6.92 4.56
CA HIS A 51 7.60 8.04 3.63
C HIS A 51 6.81 7.74 2.35
N GLY A 52 6.23 8.78 1.76
CA GLY A 52 5.43 8.69 0.55
C GLY A 52 5.27 10.05 -0.11
N PRO A 53 4.83 10.08 -1.38
CA PRO A 53 4.46 11.31 -2.05
C PRO A 53 3.26 11.99 -1.37
N GLU A 54 3.12 13.30 -1.61
CA GLU A 54 1.92 14.03 -1.22
C GLU A 54 0.67 13.36 -1.85
N LYS A 55 -0.39 13.19 -1.06
CA LYS A 55 -1.65 12.54 -1.48
C LYS A 55 -1.46 11.10 -1.96
N SER A 56 -0.57 10.36 -1.30
CA SER A 56 -0.46 8.90 -1.45
C SER A 56 -1.83 8.23 -1.39
N ASN A 57 -2.14 7.39 -2.38
CA ASN A 57 -3.44 6.76 -2.54
C ASN A 57 -3.36 5.28 -2.97
N ALA A 58 -2.17 4.75 -3.19
CA ALA A 58 -1.95 3.34 -3.52
C ALA A 58 -0.68 2.81 -2.87
N LEU A 59 -0.66 1.49 -2.69
CA LEU A 59 0.44 0.75 -2.09
C LEU A 59 0.80 -0.44 -2.98
N CYS A 60 2.10 -0.73 -3.08
CA CYS A 60 2.61 -1.98 -3.63
C CYS A 60 3.57 -2.60 -2.60
N ILE A 61 3.42 -3.89 -2.34
CA ILE A 61 4.24 -4.67 -1.44
C ILE A 61 4.81 -5.84 -2.22
N GLU A 62 6.13 -5.86 -2.35
CA GLU A 62 6.86 -6.96 -2.95
C GLU A 62 7.55 -7.75 -1.85
N ARG A 63 7.15 -9.01 -1.72
CA ARG A 63 7.76 -9.95 -0.78
C ARG A 63 8.98 -10.62 -1.40
N PRO A 64 9.96 -11.10 -0.59
CA PRO A 64 11.14 -11.80 -1.08
C PRO A 64 10.86 -13.09 -1.85
N ASP A 65 9.67 -13.68 -1.67
CA ASP A 65 9.22 -14.88 -2.40
C ASP A 65 8.56 -14.56 -3.76
N GLY A 66 8.63 -13.30 -4.20
CA GLY A 66 8.12 -12.85 -5.50
C GLY A 66 6.61 -12.56 -5.51
N VAL A 67 5.93 -12.68 -4.36
CA VAL A 67 4.52 -12.30 -4.25
C VAL A 67 4.41 -10.77 -4.22
N ILE A 68 3.60 -10.24 -5.13
CA ILE A 68 3.30 -8.80 -5.23
C ILE A 68 1.85 -8.57 -4.86
N LEU A 69 1.62 -7.70 -3.87
CA LEU A 69 0.30 -7.24 -3.47
C LEU A 69 0.22 -5.75 -3.73
N HIS A 70 -0.73 -5.31 -4.55
CA HIS A 70 -0.86 -3.90 -4.88
C HIS A 70 -2.33 -3.47 -4.98
N GLY A 71 -2.56 -2.19 -4.77
CA GLY A 71 -3.83 -1.53 -5.02
C GLY A 71 -4.07 -0.30 -4.15
N PRO A 72 -5.29 0.25 -4.17
CA PRO A 72 -5.59 1.53 -3.54
C PRO A 72 -5.65 1.41 -2.02
N ILE A 73 -5.07 2.40 -1.33
CA ILE A 73 -5.15 2.55 0.13
C ILE A 73 -6.59 2.93 0.49
N THR A 74 -7.16 2.24 1.47
CA THR A 74 -8.55 2.41 1.91
C THR A 74 -8.69 3.02 3.29
N ASP A 75 -7.71 2.76 4.16
CA ASP A 75 -7.67 3.27 5.53
C ASP A 75 -6.23 3.18 6.04
N GLY A 76 -5.94 3.87 7.14
CA GLY A 76 -4.66 3.72 7.80
C GLY A 76 -4.29 4.84 8.75
N ARG A 77 -3.12 4.64 9.34
CA ARG A 77 -2.48 5.53 10.28
C ARG A 77 -0.98 5.42 10.07
N ASN A 78 -0.31 6.57 10.00
CA ASN A 78 1.13 6.64 9.84
C ASN A 78 1.69 7.61 10.88
N GLU A 79 2.25 7.06 11.95
CA GLU A 79 2.83 7.81 13.06
C GLU A 79 4.37 7.68 13.06
N PRO A 80 5.09 8.55 13.80
CA PRO A 80 6.55 8.51 13.84
C PRO A 80 7.14 7.13 14.19
N LEU A 81 6.45 6.36 15.05
CA LEU A 81 6.87 5.05 15.53
C LEU A 81 6.29 3.88 14.74
N GLY A 82 5.62 4.15 13.61
CA GLY A 82 4.96 3.14 12.80
C GLY A 82 3.47 3.36 12.67
N GLY A 83 2.77 2.33 12.23
CA GLY A 83 1.37 2.42 11.94
C GLY A 83 0.88 1.24 11.13
N TRP A 84 -0.24 1.45 10.45
CA TRP A 84 -0.84 0.44 9.60
C TRP A 84 -1.53 1.09 8.40
N LEU A 85 -1.51 0.41 7.27
CA LEU A 85 -2.26 0.78 6.06
C LEU A 85 -3.11 -0.40 5.63
N GLU A 86 -4.37 -0.13 5.33
CA GLU A 86 -5.25 -1.07 4.62
C GLU A 86 -5.36 -0.68 3.16
N PHE A 87 -5.36 -1.68 2.28
CA PHE A 87 -5.52 -1.49 0.84
C PHE A 87 -6.26 -2.66 0.20
N TYR A 88 -6.93 -2.41 -0.92
CA TYR A 88 -7.47 -3.49 -1.76
C TYR A 88 -6.34 -4.16 -2.54
N VAL A 89 -6.38 -5.48 -2.63
CA VAL A 89 -5.50 -6.25 -3.50
C VAL A 89 -6.18 -6.40 -4.86
N GLU A 90 -5.66 -5.71 -5.86
CA GLU A 90 -6.11 -5.86 -7.24
C GLU A 90 -5.57 -7.18 -7.81
N GLN A 91 -6.47 -8.11 -8.13
CA GLN A 91 -6.10 -9.46 -8.59
C GLN A 91 -5.67 -9.52 -10.06
N HIS A 92 -5.60 -8.39 -10.77
CA HIS A 92 -5.26 -8.35 -12.19
C HIS A 92 -4.20 -7.28 -12.49
N LEU A 93 -3.06 -7.74 -13.01
CA LEU A 93 -2.17 -6.96 -13.88
C LEU A 93 -2.98 -6.43 -15.06
N GLY A 94 -3.48 -5.20 -14.98
CA GLY A 94 -4.23 -4.61 -16.07
C GLY A 94 -4.86 -3.28 -15.72
N LEU A 95 -4.04 -2.22 -15.75
CA LEU A 95 -4.37 -0.83 -16.07
C LEU A 95 -5.89 -0.51 -16.11
N SER A 96 -6.57 -0.56 -14.98
CA SER A 96 -7.88 0.08 -14.85
C SER A 96 -7.70 1.37 -14.07
N PRO A 97 -8.14 2.52 -14.61
CA PRO A 97 -8.04 3.78 -13.90
C PRO A 97 -8.81 3.67 -12.57
N PRO A 98 -8.29 4.23 -11.46
CA PRO A 98 -9.00 4.22 -10.20
C PRO A 98 -10.35 4.92 -10.38
N PRO A 99 -11.43 4.42 -9.75
CA PRO A 99 -12.67 5.18 -9.66
C PRO A 99 -12.38 6.53 -8.99
N PRO A 100 -13.10 7.62 -9.35
CA PRO A 100 -12.85 8.94 -8.79
C PRO A 100 -13.08 8.91 -7.28
N LEU A 101 -11.99 8.77 -6.51
CA LEU A 101 -12.00 8.96 -5.08
C LEU A 101 -12.06 10.46 -4.85
N ASN A 102 -13.20 10.94 -4.37
CA ASN A 102 -13.29 12.24 -3.70
C ASN A 102 -12.14 12.30 -2.69
N GLY A 103 -11.16 13.16 -3.00
CA GLY A 103 -9.86 13.17 -2.35
C GLY A 103 -9.99 13.24 -0.84
N TRP A 104 -9.39 12.26 -0.16
CA TRP A 104 -9.19 12.31 1.27
C TRP A 104 -8.16 13.40 1.61
N LYS A 105 -8.42 14.12 2.70
CA LYS A 105 -7.53 15.15 3.25
C LYS A 105 -6.82 14.56 4.46
N TRP A 106 -5.50 14.71 4.49
CA TRP A 106 -4.71 14.52 5.71
C TRP A 106 -4.75 15.83 6.50
N GLU A 107 -5.04 15.76 7.80
CA GLU A 107 -4.67 16.77 8.78
C GLU A 107 -3.27 16.47 9.33
#